data_AF-A0A5Z9CQS1-F1
#
_entry.id   AF-A0A5Z9CQS1-F1
#
_cell.length_a   1.000
_cell.length_b   1.000
_cell.length_c   1.000
_cell.angle_alpha   90.00
_cell.angle_beta   90.00
_cell.angle_gamma   90.00
#
_symmetry.space_group_name_H-M   'P 1'
#
loop_
_entity.id
_entity.type
_entity.pdbx_description
1 polymer ?
#
loop_
_entity_poly.entity_id
_entity_poly.type
_entity_poly.pdbx_seq_one_letter_code
_entity_poly.pdbx_strand_id
1 'polypeptide(L)' 'GQALLDQGADVIMLDCLGFHQRHRDILQQALDVPVLLSNVLIARLASELLV' A
#
# COMPACT_ATOMS: atom_id res chain seq x y z
N GLY A 1 -8.33 -3.93 7.01
CA GLY A 1 -7.47 -2.79 7.36
C GLY A 1 -7.17 -2.81 8.83
N GLN A 2 -8.12 -2.39 9.66
CA GLN A 2 -7.92 -2.21 11.10
C GLN A 2 -7.33 -3.41 11.84
N ALA A 3 -7.83 -4.63 11.60
CA ALA A 3 -7.30 -5.83 12.26
C ALA A 3 -5.81 -6.12 11.97
N LEU A 4 -5.23 -5.58 10.89
CA LEU A 4 -3.79 -5.68 10.59
C LEU A 4 -3.00 -4.59 11.33
N LEU A 5 -3.58 -3.40 11.50
CA LEU A 5 -3.00 -2.34 12.33
C LEU A 5 -2.89 -2.76 13.79
N ASP A 6 -3.95 -3.41 14.31
CA ASP A 6 -3.99 -3.89 15.69
C ASP A 6 -2.95 -5.02 15.94
N GLN A 7 -2.42 -5.62 14.87
CA GLN A 7 -1.31 -6.57 14.90
C GLN A 7 0.07 -5.92 14.71
N GLY A 8 0.14 -4.59 14.66
CA GLY A 8 1.39 -3.83 14.53
C GLY A 8 1.85 -3.60 13.09
N ALA A 9 0.95 -3.64 12.10
CA ALA A 9 1.33 -3.32 10.72
C ALA A 9 1.56 -1.80 10.55
N ASP A 10 2.79 -1.41 10.25
CA ASP A 10 3.17 -0.01 9.96
C ASP A 10 2.82 0.43 8.53
N VAL A 11 2.51 -0.51 7.63
CA VAL A 11 2.18 -0.29 6.22
C VAL A 11 1.16 -1.34 5.76
N ILE A 12 0.19 -0.94 4.94
CA ILE A 12 -0.79 -1.87 4.34
C ILE A 12 -0.58 -1.94 2.83
N MET A 13 -0.46 -3.14 2.28
CA MET A 13 -0.25 -3.36 0.86
C MET A 13 -1.46 -4.02 0.19
N LEU A 14 -1.86 -3.47 -0.96
CA LEU A 14 -2.92 -3.98 -1.83
C LEU A 14 -2.30 -4.71 -3.01
N ASP A 15 -2.36 -6.05 -2.96
CA ASP A 15 -1.59 -6.95 -3.85
C ASP A 15 -2.35 -7.54 -5.04
N CYS A 16 -3.62 -7.20 -5.23
CA CYS A 16 -4.37 -7.62 -6.41
C CYS A 16 -4.28 -6.58 -7.54
N LEU A 17 -4.04 -7.04 -8.78
CA LEU A 17 -4.13 -6.23 -10.01
C LEU A 17 -5.51 -5.59 -10.23
N GLY A 18 -6.54 -6.05 -9.50
CA GLY A 18 -7.87 -5.45 -9.46
C GLY A 18 -8.00 -4.26 -8.49
N PHE A 19 -7.00 -3.98 -7.66
CA PHE A 19 -7.01 -2.81 -6.79
C PHE A 19 -6.56 -1.57 -7.57
N HIS A 20 -7.46 -0.60 -7.66
CA HIS A 20 -7.26 0.66 -8.34
C HIS A 20 -7.19 1.80 -7.30
N GLN A 21 -6.82 3.00 -7.74
CA GLN A 21 -6.62 4.16 -6.86
C GLN A 21 -7.80 4.42 -5.90
N ARG A 22 -9.05 4.24 -6.37
CA ARG A 22 -10.24 4.38 -5.52
C ARG A 22 -10.23 3.50 -4.26
N HIS A 23 -9.74 2.25 -4.36
CA HIS A 23 -9.65 1.36 -3.20
C HIS A 23 -8.57 1.83 -2.23
N ARG A 24 -7.43 2.31 -2.77
CA ARG A 24 -6.37 2.92 -1.97
C ARG A 24 -6.89 4.14 -1.22
N ASP A 25 -7.62 5.05 -1.88
CA ASP A 25 -8.08 6.29 -1.26
C ASP A 25 -9.06 6.03 -0.11
N ILE A 26 -9.98 5.08 -0.28
CA ILE A 26 -10.93 4.66 0.77
C ILE A 26 -10.17 4.10 1.98
N LEU A 27 -9.17 3.24 1.74
CA LEU A 27 -8.37 2.65 2.80
C LEU A 27 -7.43 3.67 3.45
N GLN A 28 -6.86 4.60 2.69
CA GLN A 28 -5.97 5.64 3.18
C GLN A 28 -6.69 6.64 4.07
N GLN A 29 -7.98 6.90 3.80
CA GLN A 29 -8.83 7.74 4.66
C GLN A 29 -9.26 7.01 5.94
N ALA A 30 -9.29 5.68 5.92
CA ALA A 30 -9.76 4.85 7.03
C ALA A 30 -8.64 4.31 7.92
N LEU A 31 -7.36 4.52 7.56
CA LEU A 31 -6.20 3.94 8.22
C LEU A 31 -5.12 5.00 8.41
N ASP A 32 -4.54 5.07 9.61
CA ASP A 32 -3.46 6.00 9.95
C ASP A 32 -2.07 5.58 9.41
N VAL A 33 -2.02 4.56 8.54
CA VAL A 33 -0.78 4.06 7.94
C VAL A 33 -0.79 4.20 6.43
N PRO A 34 0.39 4.31 5.78
CA PRO A 34 0.47 4.35 4.33
C PRO A 34 -0.09 3.07 3.69
N VAL A 35 -0.94 3.27 2.67
CA VAL A 35 -1.49 2.19 1.84
C VAL A 35 -0.79 2.18 0.48
N LEU A 36 -0.09 1.10 0.16
CA LEU A 36 0.67 0.91 -1.07
C LEU A 36 -0.04 -0.06 -2.02
N LEU A 37 0.12 0.16 -3.32
CA LEU A 37 -0.23 -0.82 -4.36
C LEU A 37 1.04 -1.58 -4.75
N SER A 38 0.97 -2.87 -5.07
CA SER A 38 2.18 -3.68 -5.38
C SER A 38 2.99 -3.16 -6.56
N ASN A 39 2.36 -2.46 -7.51
CA ASN A 39 3.05 -1.78 -8.60
C ASN A 39 3.95 -0.60 -8.14
N VAL A 40 3.70 -0.04 -6.95
CA VAL A 40 4.50 1.05 -6.37
C VAL A 40 5.81 0.52 -5.78
N LEU A 41 5.84 -0.69 -5.20
CA LEU A 41 7.09 -1.28 -4.70
C LEU A 41 8.05 -1.65 -5.83
N ILE A 42 7.54 -2.20 -6.93
CA ILE A 42 8.36 -2.48 -8.12
C ILE A 42 8.90 -1.16 -8.70
N ALA A 43 8.08 -0.11 -8.75
CA ALA A 43 8.52 1.21 -9.19
C ALA A 43 9.58 1.81 -8.25
N ARG A 44 9.44 1.65 -6.93
CA ARG A 44 10.45 2.11 -5.96
C ARG A 44 11.75 1.32 -6.08
N LEU A 45 11.67 0.00 -6.19
CA LEU A 45 12.83 -0.87 -6.39
C LEU A 45 13.55 -0.54 -7.71
N ALA A 46 12.80 -0.37 -8.80
CA ALA A 46 13.35 0.08 -10.08
C ALA A 46 14.00 1.46 -9.97
N SER A 47 13.40 2.39 -9.22
CA SER A 47 13.98 3.72 -8.98
C SER A 47 15.27 3.68 -8.16
N GLU A 48 15.44 2.70 -7.26
CA GLU A 48 16.69 2.54 -6.50
C GLU A 48 17.77 1.77 -7.28
N LEU A 49 17.39 0.96 -8.28
CA LEU A 49 18.30 0.25 -9.18
C LEU A 49 18.75 1.09 -10.39
N LEU A 50 18.09 2.22 -10.66
CA LEU A 50 18.44 3.17 -11.73
C LEU A 50 19.40 4.28 -11.27
N VAL A 51 19.96 4.14 -10.05
CA VAL A 51 21.00 5.02 -9.49
C VAL A 51 22.38 4.38 -9.66
#